data_AF-A0A812XZE4-F1
#
_entry.id   AF-A0A812XZE4-F1
#
_cell.length_a   1.000
_cell.length_b   1.000
_cell.length_c   1.000
_cell.angle_alpha   90.00
_cell.angle_beta   90.00
_cell.angle_gamma   90.00
#
_symmetry.space_group_name_H-M   'P 1'
#
loop_
_entity.id
_entity.type
_entity.pdbx_description
1 polymer ?
#
loop_
_entity_poly.entity_id
_entity_poly.type
_entity_poly.pdbx_seq_one_letter_code
_entity_poly.pdbx_strand_id
1 'polypeptide(L)'
;MPIIRLEALDPMSRCLADESIARKTIQGFGFPLGVYPVEPMKPQEGYNSDFEQADGDDGIEDVEAWPDRYVYDIVISAQRLHALWVQIFALMPGRVYPILDYIGHDCYREIDPYIAYEPIGQERVTNFLQRYHDFFFEDGMVGFGAVSEDPFFYAFVDEHKILTIRVEPELCPKIEQLLASFGIEAVDEPAGADAAAHEHRSVLITPKDRPDLLNADEIVEAARHHWGLVLNVDPESNLDDEGNDLGITPFRCLLRYETDQNPTAQYAEVLCTAASIHEAESLALEAIEQLIEEPETDKSTTDIYLLSADRVEPKDISVEPEHSKSSKPLPKKYLQQQSILSARWLTGTK
;
A
#
# COMPACT_ATOMS: atom_id res chain seq x y z
N MET A 1 -15.17 23.76 7.71
CA MET A 1 -14.03 22.94 7.29
C MET A 1 -12.99 23.88 6.73
N PRO A 2 -11.91 24.18 7.47
CA PRO A 2 -10.83 24.97 6.89
C PRO A 2 -10.17 24.14 5.79
N ILE A 3 -9.93 24.81 4.67
CA ILE A 3 -9.23 24.29 3.50
C ILE A 3 -7.78 24.03 3.95
N ILE A 4 -7.43 22.75 4.13
CA ILE A 4 -6.08 22.32 4.48
C ILE A 4 -5.18 22.62 3.28
N ARG A 5 -4.19 23.49 3.48
CA ARG A 5 -3.14 23.76 2.49
C ARG A 5 -2.05 22.68 2.61
N LEU A 6 -2.19 21.61 1.86
CA LEU A 6 -1.13 20.61 1.67
C LEU A 6 -0.53 20.77 0.27
N GLU A 7 0.39 21.74 0.14
CA GLU A 7 1.30 21.88 -1.01
C GLU A 7 2.63 21.12 -0.78
N ALA A 8 2.69 20.19 0.19
CA ALA A 8 3.97 19.70 0.75
C ALA A 8 4.48 18.37 0.18
N LEU A 9 4.14 17.99 -1.06
CA LEU A 9 5.08 17.18 -1.85
C LEU A 9 5.72 18.11 -2.86
N ASP A 10 7.06 18.16 -2.83
CA ASP A 10 7.83 18.89 -3.83
C ASP A 10 7.30 18.49 -5.23
N PRO A 11 6.88 19.44 -6.08
CA PRO A 11 6.45 19.12 -7.45
C PRO A 11 7.52 18.38 -8.28
N MET A 12 8.76 18.29 -7.78
CA MET A 12 9.85 17.49 -8.34
C MET A 12 10.05 16.11 -7.69
N SER A 13 9.27 15.71 -6.69
CA SER A 13 9.37 14.38 -6.07
C SER A 13 9.05 13.29 -7.07
N ARG A 14 9.83 12.21 -7.04
CA ARG A 14 9.72 11.06 -7.95
C ARG A 14 10.32 9.83 -7.30
N CYS A 15 10.30 8.70 -8.01
CA CYS A 15 11.04 7.51 -7.64
C CYS A 15 11.91 7.06 -8.83
N LEU A 16 12.84 6.13 -8.58
CA LEU A 16 13.63 5.51 -9.63
C LEU A 16 13.98 4.08 -9.21
N ALA A 17 13.81 3.12 -10.11
CA ALA A 17 14.32 1.77 -9.93
C ALA A 17 15.86 1.76 -9.98
N ASP A 18 16.47 0.82 -9.24
CA ASP A 18 17.90 0.56 -9.27
C ASP A 18 18.29 -0.06 -10.62
N GLU A 19 19.00 0.71 -11.43
CA GLU A 19 19.49 0.29 -12.75
C GLU A 19 20.44 -0.93 -12.69
N SER A 20 21.01 -1.25 -11.52
CA SER A 20 21.82 -2.45 -11.33
C SER A 20 20.98 -3.74 -11.28
N ILE A 21 19.67 -3.64 -11.08
CA ILE A 21 18.75 -4.78 -11.06
C ILE A 21 18.44 -5.20 -12.51
N ALA A 22 18.90 -6.39 -12.88
CA ALA A 22 18.60 -6.97 -14.18
C ALA A 22 17.21 -7.64 -14.19
N ARG A 23 16.40 -7.30 -15.19
CA ARG A 23 15.10 -7.95 -15.41
C ARG A 23 15.26 -9.42 -15.75
N LYS A 24 14.58 -10.30 -15.01
CA LYS A 24 14.50 -11.72 -15.37
C LYS A 24 13.62 -11.90 -16.59
N THR A 25 14.13 -12.63 -17.60
CA THR A 25 13.39 -12.93 -18.83
C THR A 25 13.40 -14.44 -19.09
N ILE A 26 12.23 -15.02 -19.34
CA ILE A 26 12.06 -16.44 -19.69
C ILE A 26 11.26 -16.49 -20.99
N GLN A 27 11.84 -17.10 -22.04
CA GLN A 27 11.18 -17.27 -23.35
C GLN A 27 10.63 -15.96 -23.97
N GLY A 28 11.27 -14.82 -23.67
CA GLY A 28 10.85 -13.50 -24.16
C GLY A 28 9.87 -12.76 -23.25
N PHE A 29 9.30 -13.43 -22.23
CA PHE A 29 8.51 -12.80 -21.19
C PHE A 29 9.42 -12.16 -20.15
N GLY A 30 9.28 -10.86 -19.94
CA GLY A 30 9.97 -10.10 -18.91
C GLY A 30 9.12 -9.97 -17.66
N PHE A 31 9.61 -10.51 -16.55
CA PHE A 31 9.00 -10.32 -15.23
C PHE A 31 9.23 -8.89 -14.73
N PRO A 32 8.42 -8.39 -13.78
CA PRO A 32 8.70 -7.16 -13.05
C PRO A 32 10.10 -7.19 -12.40
N LEU A 33 10.68 -6.03 -12.09
CA LEU A 33 12.00 -6.01 -11.42
C LEU A 33 11.92 -6.55 -9.97
N GLY A 34 10.81 -6.30 -9.29
CA GLY A 34 10.62 -6.57 -7.86
C GLY A 34 9.96 -7.89 -7.53
N VAL A 35 9.41 -8.60 -8.53
CA VAL A 35 8.82 -9.92 -8.34
C VAL A 35 9.15 -10.83 -9.51
N TYR A 36 9.70 -12.01 -9.21
CA TYR A 36 10.12 -12.98 -10.21
C TYR A 36 10.17 -14.39 -9.63
N PRO A 37 9.95 -15.44 -10.45
CA PRO A 37 10.00 -16.81 -9.98
C PRO A 37 11.43 -17.18 -9.57
N VAL A 38 11.63 -17.88 -8.46
CA VAL A 38 12.93 -18.45 -8.05
C VAL A 38 13.11 -19.90 -8.51
N GLU A 39 12.01 -20.58 -8.82
CA GLU A 39 12.00 -21.93 -9.38
C GLU A 39 11.80 -21.94 -10.91
N PRO A 40 12.17 -23.03 -11.60
CA PRO A 40 11.90 -23.18 -13.03
C PRO A 40 10.40 -23.19 -13.32
N MET A 41 9.96 -22.30 -14.22
CA MET A 41 8.58 -22.24 -14.68
C MET A 41 8.54 -21.80 -16.15
N LYS A 42 7.37 -21.94 -16.79
CA LYS A 42 7.12 -21.48 -18.15
C LYS A 42 6.04 -20.39 -18.11
N PRO A 43 6.38 -19.12 -18.37
CA PRO A 43 5.38 -18.06 -18.40
C PRO A 43 4.44 -18.26 -19.58
N GLN A 44 3.19 -17.87 -19.38
CA GLN A 44 2.13 -17.96 -20.36
C GLN A 44 1.33 -16.66 -20.32
N GLU A 45 1.57 -15.78 -21.31
CA GLU A 45 0.72 -14.61 -21.52
C GLU A 45 -0.66 -15.05 -21.97
N GLY A 46 -1.67 -14.29 -21.57
CA GLY A 46 -3.06 -14.51 -21.91
C GLY A 46 -3.97 -14.04 -20.80
N TYR A 47 -5.26 -14.35 -20.94
CA TYR A 47 -6.24 -14.15 -19.88
C TYR A 47 -7.12 -15.38 -19.73
N ASN A 48 -7.58 -15.64 -18.51
CA ASN A 48 -8.77 -16.46 -18.27
C ASN A 48 -9.95 -15.54 -17.93
N SER A 49 -11.17 -16.08 -17.95
CA SER A 49 -12.32 -15.32 -17.47
C SER A 49 -13.37 -16.23 -16.86
N ASP A 50 -13.87 -15.86 -15.69
CA ASP A 50 -14.86 -16.61 -14.94
C ASP A 50 -16.05 -15.72 -14.57
N PHE A 51 -17.25 -16.30 -14.53
CA PHE A 51 -18.46 -15.60 -14.11
C PHE A 51 -18.70 -15.80 -12.61
N GLU A 52 -18.86 -14.71 -11.88
CA GLU A 52 -19.24 -14.68 -10.47
C GLU A 52 -20.66 -14.12 -10.33
N GLN A 53 -21.52 -14.85 -9.60
CA GLN A 53 -22.87 -14.40 -9.27
C GLN A 53 -22.84 -13.30 -8.21
N ALA A 54 -23.82 -12.42 -8.24
CA ALA A 54 -23.98 -11.39 -7.23
C ALA A 54 -24.00 -11.97 -5.80
N ASP A 55 -23.30 -11.31 -4.88
CA ASP A 55 -23.27 -11.56 -3.44
C ASP A 55 -24.04 -10.44 -2.73
N GLY A 56 -24.95 -10.78 -1.80
CA GLY A 56 -25.76 -9.77 -1.10
C GLY A 56 -27.20 -10.14 -0.72
N ASP A 57 -27.66 -11.39 -0.92
CA ASP A 57 -29.06 -11.81 -0.66
C ASP A 57 -29.25 -12.62 0.65
N ASP A 58 -28.27 -12.62 1.57
CA ASP A 58 -28.34 -13.40 2.81
C ASP A 58 -29.03 -12.66 3.99
N GLY A 59 -29.70 -11.54 3.73
CA GLY A 59 -30.47 -10.80 4.74
C GLY A 59 -29.62 -10.10 5.81
N ILE A 60 -28.31 -10.03 5.60
CA ILE A 60 -27.36 -9.16 6.29
C ILE A 60 -27.18 -7.96 5.36
N GLU A 61 -27.39 -6.74 5.86
CA GLU A 61 -27.02 -5.51 5.14
C GLU A 61 -25.49 -5.47 5.03
N ASP A 62 -24.94 -6.23 4.09
CA ASP A 62 -23.54 -6.15 3.74
C ASP A 62 -23.38 -4.98 2.77
N VAL A 63 -22.60 -3.99 3.18
CA VAL A 63 -22.41 -2.73 2.46
C VAL A 63 -21.59 -2.96 1.18
N GLU A 64 -20.99 -4.14 1.03
CA GLU A 64 -20.11 -4.55 -0.09
C GLU A 64 -20.71 -5.66 -0.97
N ALA A 65 -22.02 -5.63 -1.20
CA ALA A 65 -22.66 -6.52 -2.18
C ALA A 65 -22.23 -6.17 -3.61
N TRP A 66 -21.63 -7.11 -4.35
CA TRP A 66 -21.19 -6.92 -5.73
C TRP A 66 -22.20 -7.53 -6.72
N PRO A 67 -22.34 -6.95 -7.92
CA PRO A 67 -23.27 -7.45 -8.92
C PRO A 67 -22.75 -8.74 -9.60
N ASP A 68 -23.61 -9.31 -10.45
CA ASP A 68 -23.20 -10.33 -11.43
C ASP A 68 -22.06 -9.76 -12.29
N ARG A 69 -20.96 -10.51 -12.39
CA ARG A 69 -19.72 -9.98 -12.97
C ARG A 69 -18.90 -11.07 -13.65
N TYR A 70 -18.08 -10.66 -14.59
CA TYR A 70 -16.97 -11.46 -15.09
C TYR A 70 -15.67 -10.99 -14.45
N VAL A 71 -14.86 -11.94 -14.00
CA VAL A 71 -13.50 -11.74 -13.52
C VAL A 71 -12.55 -12.16 -14.63
N TYR A 72 -11.60 -11.30 -14.97
CA TYR A 72 -10.53 -11.58 -15.92
C TYR A 72 -9.20 -11.49 -15.19
N ASP A 73 -8.40 -12.55 -15.17
CA ASP A 73 -7.01 -12.48 -14.73
C ASP A 73 -6.09 -12.46 -15.93
N ILE A 74 -5.29 -11.41 -16.04
CA ILE A 74 -4.53 -11.08 -17.24
C ILE A 74 -3.04 -11.09 -16.91
N VAL A 75 -2.32 -12.00 -17.56
CA VAL A 75 -0.87 -12.07 -17.50
C VAL A 75 -0.27 -11.49 -18.77
N ILE A 76 0.60 -10.50 -18.60
CA ILE A 76 1.32 -9.84 -19.68
C ILE A 76 2.74 -9.48 -19.22
N SER A 77 3.72 -9.49 -20.13
CA SER A 77 5.09 -9.06 -19.81
C SER A 77 5.10 -7.65 -19.22
N ALA A 78 5.90 -7.43 -18.17
CA ALA A 78 5.91 -6.19 -17.39
C ALA A 78 6.11 -4.92 -18.24
N GLN A 79 6.90 -5.00 -19.32
CA GLN A 79 7.16 -3.90 -20.24
C GLN A 79 5.90 -3.43 -21.01
N ARG A 80 4.83 -4.21 -20.99
CA ARG A 80 3.56 -3.93 -21.70
C ARG A 80 2.44 -3.58 -20.73
N LEU A 81 2.60 -3.86 -19.44
CA LEU A 81 1.57 -3.71 -18.40
C LEU A 81 1.10 -2.27 -18.27
N HIS A 82 2.00 -1.30 -18.18
CA HIS A 82 1.62 0.12 -18.07
C HIS A 82 0.78 0.59 -19.26
N ALA A 83 1.15 0.19 -20.49
CA ALA A 83 0.37 0.55 -21.68
C ALA A 83 -1.04 -0.07 -21.65
N LEU A 84 -1.16 -1.31 -21.19
CA LEU A 84 -2.47 -1.97 -21.00
C LEU A 84 -3.29 -1.26 -19.91
N TRP A 85 -2.69 -1.02 -18.75
CA TRP A 85 -3.33 -0.31 -17.63
C TRP A 85 -3.95 1.01 -18.06
N VAL A 86 -3.21 1.85 -18.80
CA VAL A 86 -3.72 3.14 -19.28
C VAL A 86 -4.98 2.99 -20.13
N GLN A 87 -5.04 1.96 -20.99
CA GLN A 87 -6.22 1.73 -21.82
C GLN A 87 -7.40 1.18 -21.02
N ILE A 88 -7.15 0.28 -20.07
CA ILE A 88 -8.17 -0.30 -19.19
C ILE A 88 -8.76 0.78 -18.28
N PHE A 89 -7.90 1.57 -17.63
CA PHE A 89 -8.31 2.64 -16.75
C PHE A 89 -9.13 3.72 -17.47
N ALA A 90 -8.82 3.98 -18.75
CA ALA A 90 -9.61 4.89 -19.59
C ALA A 90 -11.03 4.41 -19.91
N LEU A 91 -11.35 3.12 -19.70
CA LEU A 91 -12.72 2.60 -19.81
C LEU A 91 -13.57 2.90 -18.57
N MET A 92 -12.94 3.17 -17.42
CA MET A 92 -13.63 3.47 -16.19
C MET A 92 -14.27 4.89 -16.24
N PRO A 93 -15.25 5.19 -15.37
CA PRO A 93 -15.81 6.54 -15.23
C PRO A 93 -14.80 7.56 -14.73
N GLY A 94 -14.99 8.83 -15.08
CA GLY A 94 -14.04 9.91 -14.76
C GLY A 94 -13.76 10.13 -13.26
N ARG A 95 -14.54 9.52 -12.35
CA ARG A 95 -14.24 9.43 -10.92
C ARG A 95 -14.25 7.97 -10.47
N VAL A 96 -13.28 7.60 -9.64
CA VAL A 96 -13.05 6.22 -9.17
C VAL A 96 -12.61 6.21 -7.71
N TYR A 97 -12.79 5.08 -7.03
CA TYR A 97 -12.27 4.78 -5.70
C TYR A 97 -10.92 4.06 -5.86
N PRO A 98 -9.77 4.74 -5.71
CA PRO A 98 -8.48 4.09 -5.79
C PRO A 98 -8.25 3.10 -4.64
N ILE A 99 -7.47 2.07 -4.94
CA ILE A 99 -7.04 1.01 -4.02
C ILE A 99 -5.52 0.91 -4.11
N LEU A 100 -4.88 0.62 -2.99
CA LEU A 100 -3.45 0.37 -2.88
C LEU A 100 -3.23 -0.73 -1.86
N ASP A 101 -2.59 -1.81 -2.26
CA ASP A 101 -2.13 -2.85 -1.35
C ASP A 101 -0.62 -2.73 -1.21
N TYR A 102 -0.11 -2.78 0.01
CA TYR A 102 1.31 -2.63 0.26
C TYR A 102 1.81 -3.72 1.21
N ILE A 103 2.86 -4.43 0.82
CA ILE A 103 3.56 -5.36 1.71
C ILE A 103 4.36 -4.50 2.70
N GLY A 104 3.72 -4.21 3.82
CA GLY A 104 4.19 -3.27 4.85
C GLY A 104 5.20 -3.88 5.81
N HIS A 105 5.30 -3.27 6.98
CA HIS A 105 6.26 -3.66 8.03
C HIS A 105 5.62 -4.43 9.19
N ASP A 106 4.32 -4.71 9.12
CA ASP A 106 3.61 -5.45 10.16
C ASP A 106 4.01 -6.93 10.17
N CYS A 107 4.43 -7.45 11.32
CA CYS A 107 4.92 -8.83 11.41
C CYS A 107 3.82 -9.90 11.49
N TYR A 108 2.55 -9.50 11.58
CA TYR A 108 1.39 -10.41 11.66
C TYR A 108 0.36 -10.16 10.57
N ARG A 109 0.65 -9.26 9.63
CA ARG A 109 -0.15 -8.98 8.44
C ARG A 109 0.75 -8.85 7.23
N GLU A 110 0.52 -9.68 6.22
CA GLU A 110 1.33 -9.67 5.00
C GLU A 110 1.08 -8.43 4.13
N ILE A 111 -0.18 -8.02 3.98
CA ILE A 111 -0.59 -6.91 3.10
C ILE A 111 -1.37 -5.87 3.89
N ASP A 112 -1.01 -4.60 3.73
CA ASP A 112 -1.77 -3.45 4.17
C ASP A 112 -2.71 -2.98 3.04
N PRO A 113 -4.03 -3.25 3.13
CA PRO A 113 -4.98 -2.78 2.13
C PRO A 113 -5.40 -1.34 2.42
N TYR A 114 -5.25 -0.45 1.46
CA TYR A 114 -5.68 0.95 1.57
C TYR A 114 -6.74 1.26 0.51
N ILE A 115 -7.89 1.78 0.95
CA ILE A 115 -8.99 2.15 0.05
C ILE A 115 -9.44 3.59 0.25
N ALA A 116 -9.88 4.23 -0.82
CA ALA A 116 -10.61 5.48 -0.75
C ALA A 116 -12.12 5.21 -0.56
N TYR A 117 -12.74 5.89 0.39
CA TYR A 117 -14.21 5.88 0.58
C TYR A 117 -14.93 7.00 -0.18
N GLU A 118 -14.18 7.87 -0.84
CA GLU A 118 -14.71 8.97 -1.66
C GLU A 118 -14.06 8.94 -3.05
N PRO A 119 -14.83 9.02 -4.14
CA PRO A 119 -14.27 8.83 -5.46
C PRO A 119 -13.53 10.09 -5.91
N ILE A 120 -12.32 9.93 -6.43
CA ILE A 120 -11.50 11.04 -6.95
C ILE A 120 -11.45 11.03 -8.47
N GLY A 121 -11.10 12.16 -9.08
CA GLY A 121 -10.94 12.23 -10.53
C GLY A 121 -9.81 11.33 -11.01
N GLN A 122 -10.02 10.57 -12.10
CA GLN A 122 -9.03 9.67 -12.70
C GLN A 122 -7.68 10.35 -12.97
N GLU A 123 -7.70 11.63 -13.35
CA GLU A 123 -6.49 12.42 -13.60
C GLU A 123 -5.54 12.42 -12.38
N ARG A 124 -6.09 12.46 -11.15
CA ARG A 124 -5.29 12.42 -9.91
C ARG A 124 -4.58 11.07 -9.75
N VAL A 125 -5.23 9.98 -10.12
CA VAL A 125 -4.63 8.63 -10.10
C VAL A 125 -3.56 8.54 -11.18
N THR A 126 -3.90 8.84 -12.44
CA THR A 126 -2.99 8.74 -13.58
C THR A 126 -1.73 9.58 -13.41
N ASN A 127 -1.86 10.84 -12.96
CA ASN A 127 -0.71 11.72 -12.74
C ASN A 127 0.21 11.19 -11.63
N PHE A 128 -0.36 10.56 -10.60
CA PHE A 128 0.40 9.99 -9.49
C PHE A 128 1.13 8.71 -9.91
N LEU A 129 0.44 7.81 -10.61
CA LEU A 129 1.04 6.59 -11.18
C LEU A 129 2.19 6.93 -12.15
N GLN A 130 2.01 7.94 -12.99
CA GLN A 130 3.06 8.38 -13.91
C GLN A 130 4.29 8.93 -13.16
N ARG A 131 4.07 9.68 -12.08
CA ARG A 131 5.15 10.27 -11.27
C ARG A 131 5.98 9.20 -10.55
N TYR A 132 5.31 8.16 -10.05
CA TYR A 132 5.93 7.07 -9.30
C TYR A 132 5.88 5.73 -10.06
N HIS A 133 6.10 5.80 -11.37
CA HIS A 133 5.94 4.67 -12.28
C HIS A 133 6.68 3.41 -11.83
N ASP A 134 7.95 3.54 -11.45
CA ASP A 134 8.78 2.40 -11.09
C ASP A 134 8.30 1.71 -9.81
N PHE A 135 7.72 2.46 -8.87
CA PHE A 135 7.07 1.89 -7.71
C PHE A 135 5.87 1.04 -8.14
N PHE A 136 4.92 1.60 -8.87
CA PHE A 136 3.68 0.91 -9.21
C PHE A 136 3.87 -0.27 -10.17
N PHE A 137 4.68 -0.13 -11.22
CA PHE A 137 4.77 -1.12 -12.28
C PHE A 137 5.95 -2.10 -12.16
N GLU A 138 6.93 -1.82 -11.30
CA GLU A 138 8.15 -2.63 -11.19
C GLU A 138 8.42 -3.16 -9.79
N ASP A 139 8.09 -2.41 -8.74
CA ASP A 139 8.35 -2.79 -7.35
C ASP A 139 7.43 -3.92 -6.89
N GLY A 140 7.99 -4.95 -6.25
CA GLY A 140 7.25 -6.14 -5.84
C GLY A 140 6.46 -5.95 -4.57
N MET A 141 6.56 -4.81 -3.90
CA MET A 141 5.92 -4.58 -2.60
C MET A 141 4.53 -3.96 -2.71
N VAL A 142 4.02 -3.68 -3.91
CA VAL A 142 2.80 -2.89 -4.09
C VAL A 142 1.85 -3.47 -5.12
N GLY A 143 0.57 -3.57 -4.76
CA GLY A 143 -0.57 -3.67 -5.66
C GLY A 143 -1.32 -2.34 -5.72
N PHE A 144 -2.00 -2.06 -6.83
CA PHE A 144 -2.76 -0.83 -6.98
C PHE A 144 -3.90 -1.01 -7.97
N GLY A 145 -4.96 -0.24 -7.77
CA GLY A 145 -6.11 -0.31 -8.66
C GLY A 145 -7.13 0.77 -8.41
N ALA A 146 -8.31 0.55 -8.94
CA ALA A 146 -9.47 1.38 -8.68
C ALA A 146 -10.77 0.63 -8.91
N VAL A 147 -11.83 1.16 -8.29
CA VAL A 147 -13.20 0.70 -8.44
C VAL A 147 -14.11 1.84 -8.90
N SER A 148 -15.11 1.52 -9.71
CA SER A 148 -16.32 2.33 -9.88
C SER A 148 -17.55 1.49 -9.59
N GLU A 149 -18.56 2.09 -8.97
CA GLU A 149 -19.80 1.41 -8.60
C GLU A 149 -20.83 1.42 -9.75
N ASP A 150 -20.86 2.47 -10.57
CA ASP A 150 -21.81 2.63 -11.68
C ASP A 150 -21.12 3.20 -12.95
N PRO A 151 -20.95 2.40 -14.01
CA PRO A 151 -21.08 0.93 -14.01
C PRO A 151 -20.07 0.28 -13.05
N PHE A 152 -20.37 -0.94 -12.60
CA PHE A 152 -19.41 -1.69 -11.80
C PHE A 152 -18.18 -2.05 -12.64
N PHE A 153 -17.04 -1.55 -12.19
CA PHE A 153 -15.74 -1.80 -12.82
C PHE A 153 -14.68 -1.82 -11.72
N TYR A 154 -14.04 -2.95 -11.54
CA TYR A 154 -12.86 -3.14 -10.70
C TYR A 154 -11.66 -3.42 -11.60
N ALA A 155 -10.56 -2.70 -11.43
CA ALA A 155 -9.30 -2.97 -12.12
C ALA A 155 -8.16 -2.87 -11.12
N PHE A 156 -7.38 -3.94 -10.96
CA PHE A 156 -6.34 -4.02 -9.96
C PHE A 156 -5.13 -4.78 -10.49
N VAL A 157 -3.95 -4.17 -10.35
CA VAL A 157 -2.67 -4.82 -10.59
C VAL A 157 -2.12 -5.22 -9.23
N ASP A 158 -1.99 -6.51 -8.97
CA ASP A 158 -1.49 -7.02 -7.70
C ASP A 158 0.04 -6.86 -7.53
N GLU A 159 0.56 -7.33 -6.40
CA GLU A 159 1.99 -7.36 -6.08
C GLU A 159 2.80 -8.28 -7.01
N HIS A 160 2.15 -9.26 -7.66
CA HIS A 160 2.73 -10.11 -8.71
C HIS A 160 2.72 -9.45 -10.10
N LYS A 161 2.10 -8.28 -10.21
CA LYS A 161 1.85 -7.52 -11.44
C LYS A 161 0.94 -8.23 -12.43
N ILE A 162 -0.02 -8.97 -11.90
CA ILE A 162 -1.14 -9.57 -12.63
C ILE A 162 -2.31 -8.60 -12.56
N LEU A 163 -2.95 -8.38 -13.71
CA LEU A 163 -4.09 -7.47 -13.80
C LEU A 163 -5.38 -8.26 -13.67
N THR A 164 -6.12 -8.04 -12.59
CA THR A 164 -7.49 -8.52 -12.41
C THR A 164 -8.49 -7.44 -12.80
N ILE A 165 -9.47 -7.80 -13.61
CA ILE A 165 -10.60 -6.94 -13.98
C ILE A 165 -11.90 -7.62 -13.57
N ARG A 166 -12.75 -6.92 -12.84
CA ARG A 166 -14.15 -7.35 -12.61
C ARG A 166 -15.11 -6.36 -13.23
N VAL A 167 -16.00 -6.82 -14.10
CA VAL A 167 -16.95 -5.97 -14.81
C VAL A 167 -18.29 -6.65 -15.03
N GLU A 168 -19.34 -5.86 -15.18
CA GLU A 168 -20.66 -6.35 -15.59
C GLU A 168 -20.62 -6.99 -17.00
N PRO A 169 -21.51 -7.95 -17.30
CA PRO A 169 -21.55 -8.65 -18.59
C PRO A 169 -21.57 -7.75 -19.83
N GLU A 170 -22.17 -6.56 -19.72
CA GLU A 170 -22.29 -5.57 -20.80
C GLU A 170 -20.93 -4.98 -21.23
N LEU A 171 -19.93 -5.00 -20.34
CA LEU A 171 -18.59 -4.47 -20.60
C LEU A 171 -17.63 -5.53 -21.16
N CYS A 172 -17.93 -6.83 -21.01
CA CYS A 172 -17.10 -7.94 -21.49
C CYS A 172 -16.63 -7.79 -22.95
N PRO A 173 -17.51 -7.46 -23.93
CA PRO A 173 -17.07 -7.31 -25.33
C PRO A 173 -16.03 -6.20 -25.52
N LYS A 174 -16.07 -5.13 -24.70
CA LYS A 174 -15.09 -4.04 -24.76
C LYS A 174 -13.75 -4.48 -24.17
N ILE A 175 -13.76 -5.23 -23.07
CA ILE A 175 -12.57 -5.79 -22.44
C ILE A 175 -11.88 -6.74 -23.42
N GLU A 176 -12.61 -7.72 -23.96
CA GLU A 176 -12.07 -8.70 -24.91
C GLU A 176 -11.51 -8.05 -26.18
N GLN A 177 -12.21 -7.03 -26.72
CA GLN A 177 -11.72 -6.29 -27.87
C GLN A 177 -10.40 -5.55 -27.57
N LEU A 178 -10.29 -4.96 -26.38
CA LEU A 178 -9.08 -4.27 -25.94
C LEU A 178 -7.92 -5.28 -25.75
N LEU A 179 -8.15 -6.39 -25.06
CA LEU A 179 -7.15 -7.45 -24.88
C LEU A 179 -6.66 -8.00 -26.23
N ALA A 180 -7.58 -8.26 -27.17
CA ALA A 180 -7.26 -8.68 -28.52
C ALA A 180 -6.42 -7.64 -29.30
N SER A 181 -6.60 -6.34 -29.05
CA SER A 181 -5.76 -5.29 -29.67
C SER A 181 -4.32 -5.28 -29.15
N PHE A 182 -4.10 -5.80 -27.94
CA PHE A 182 -2.78 -6.12 -27.41
C PHE A 182 -2.32 -7.53 -27.85
N GLY A 183 -3.09 -8.30 -28.61
CA GLY A 183 -2.75 -9.67 -28.94
C GLY A 183 -2.67 -10.58 -27.71
N ILE A 184 -3.44 -10.26 -26.67
CA ILE A 184 -3.64 -11.11 -25.49
C ILE A 184 -4.84 -11.99 -25.80
N GLU A 185 -4.62 -13.30 -25.88
CA GLU A 185 -5.65 -14.29 -26.20
C GLU A 185 -6.14 -14.99 -24.93
N ALA A 186 -7.35 -15.55 -24.99
CA ALA A 186 -7.85 -16.39 -23.91
C ALA A 186 -7.01 -17.68 -23.82
N VAL A 187 -6.61 -18.04 -22.60
CA VAL A 187 -5.86 -19.25 -22.28
C VAL A 187 -6.44 -19.90 -21.03
N ASP A 188 -6.30 -21.23 -20.91
CA ASP A 188 -6.86 -21.96 -19.77
C ASP A 188 -6.13 -21.60 -18.46
N GLU A 189 -4.80 -21.49 -18.52
CA GLU A 189 -3.94 -21.25 -17.36
C GLU A 189 -2.90 -20.16 -17.72
N PRO A 190 -3.24 -18.87 -17.58
CA PRO A 190 -2.23 -17.80 -17.66
C PRO A 190 -1.22 -18.00 -16.52
N ALA A 191 0.06 -17.70 -16.77
CA ALA A 191 1.13 -18.02 -15.81
C ALA A 191 2.12 -16.85 -15.68
N GLY A 192 2.03 -16.15 -14.55
CA GLY A 192 2.87 -15.02 -14.16
C GLY A 192 4.00 -15.43 -13.20
N ALA A 193 4.37 -14.51 -12.31
CA ALA A 193 5.38 -14.76 -11.28
C ALA A 193 4.87 -15.68 -10.15
N ASP A 194 3.58 -15.60 -9.88
CA ASP A 194 2.79 -16.37 -8.90
C ASP A 194 2.70 -17.87 -9.23
N ALA A 195 2.82 -18.24 -10.50
CA ALA A 195 2.73 -19.63 -10.98
C ALA A 195 3.89 -20.55 -10.52
N ALA A 196 4.84 -20.03 -9.76
CA ALA A 196 5.90 -20.79 -9.09
C ALA A 196 6.33 -20.08 -7.79
N ALA A 197 7.16 -20.74 -6.97
CA ALA A 197 7.79 -20.06 -5.85
C ALA A 197 8.56 -18.83 -6.35
N HIS A 198 8.36 -17.69 -5.69
CA HIS A 198 8.87 -16.38 -6.09
C HIS A 198 9.27 -15.57 -4.85
N GLU A 199 9.91 -14.43 -5.09
CA GLU A 199 10.32 -13.49 -4.05
C GLU A 199 9.80 -12.09 -4.41
N HIS A 200 9.32 -11.37 -3.40
CA HIS A 200 9.04 -9.94 -3.45
C HIS A 200 10.24 -9.15 -2.96
N ARG A 201 10.53 -8.03 -3.61
CA ARG A 201 11.53 -7.07 -3.17
C ARG A 201 11.18 -5.66 -3.62
N SER A 202 11.62 -4.69 -2.84
CA SER A 202 11.70 -3.31 -3.33
C SER A 202 12.83 -3.15 -4.34
N VAL A 203 12.62 -2.26 -5.30
CA VAL A 203 13.55 -1.97 -6.40
C VAL A 203 14.00 -0.52 -6.43
N LEU A 204 13.47 0.33 -5.55
CA LEU A 204 13.74 1.76 -5.58
C LEU A 204 15.11 2.09 -4.99
N ILE A 205 15.82 3.04 -5.61
CA ILE A 205 17.01 3.63 -4.99
C ILE A 205 16.62 4.74 -4.02
N THR A 206 17.25 4.74 -2.84
CA THR A 206 17.01 5.73 -1.77
C THR A 206 18.30 6.43 -1.31
N PRO A 207 19.07 7.04 -2.23
CA PRO A 207 20.40 7.54 -1.90
C PRO A 207 20.30 8.81 -1.04
N LYS A 208 21.01 8.88 0.09
CA LYS A 208 20.89 9.95 1.12
C LYS A 208 21.06 11.40 0.65
N ASP A 209 21.65 11.64 -0.51
CA ASP A 209 21.89 12.97 -1.09
C ASP A 209 20.82 13.43 -2.10
N ARG A 210 19.83 12.59 -2.43
CA ARG A 210 18.72 12.91 -3.36
C ARG A 210 17.34 12.85 -2.70
N PRO A 211 16.94 13.87 -1.93
CA PRO A 211 15.64 13.86 -1.23
C PRO A 211 14.44 13.93 -2.19
N ASP A 212 14.67 14.24 -3.47
CA ASP A 212 13.65 14.16 -4.51
C ASP A 212 13.27 12.71 -4.90
N LEU A 213 14.12 11.73 -4.54
CA LEU A 213 13.86 10.31 -4.76
C LEU A 213 13.25 9.70 -3.50
N LEU A 214 11.93 9.52 -3.54
CA LEU A 214 11.16 8.96 -2.43
C LEU A 214 11.37 7.45 -2.32
N ASN A 215 11.37 6.97 -1.09
CA ASN A 215 11.27 5.55 -0.77
C ASN A 215 9.81 5.05 -0.90
N ALA A 216 9.57 3.75 -0.75
CA ALA A 216 8.23 3.17 -0.87
C ALA A 216 7.24 3.71 0.18
N ASP A 217 7.63 3.77 1.45
CA ASP A 217 6.78 4.26 2.55
C ASP A 217 6.36 5.73 2.35
N GLU A 218 7.25 6.59 1.87
CA GLU A 218 6.97 7.99 1.52
C GLU A 218 5.99 8.09 0.33
N ILE A 219 6.08 7.18 -0.64
CA ILE A 219 5.14 7.12 -1.76
C ILE A 219 3.76 6.62 -1.30
N VAL A 220 3.71 5.64 -0.39
CA VAL A 220 2.46 5.16 0.23
C VAL A 220 1.82 6.28 1.04
N GLU A 221 2.57 7.00 1.86
CA GLU A 221 2.11 8.21 2.57
C GLU A 221 1.53 9.23 1.58
N ALA A 222 2.30 9.54 0.53
CA ALA A 222 1.88 10.44 -0.52
C ALA A 222 0.57 9.99 -1.18
N ALA A 223 0.42 8.69 -1.49
CA ALA A 223 -0.78 8.13 -2.10
C ALA A 223 -1.98 8.23 -1.16
N ARG A 224 -1.82 7.85 0.11
CA ARG A 224 -2.87 8.00 1.13
C ARG A 224 -3.37 9.43 1.22
N HIS A 225 -2.47 10.40 1.22
CA HIS A 225 -2.85 11.80 1.22
C HIS A 225 -3.53 12.24 -0.09
N HIS A 226 -2.92 11.94 -1.25
CA HIS A 226 -3.38 12.42 -2.54
C HIS A 226 -4.64 11.73 -3.04
N TRP A 227 -4.90 10.51 -2.59
CA TRP A 227 -6.06 9.72 -2.98
C TRP A 227 -7.11 9.62 -1.88
N GLY A 228 -6.79 10.06 -0.65
CA GLY A 228 -7.68 9.95 0.50
C GLY A 228 -7.84 8.50 0.96
N LEU A 229 -6.76 7.71 0.91
CA LEU A 229 -6.81 6.31 1.30
C LEU A 229 -6.73 6.14 2.81
N VAL A 230 -7.47 5.15 3.30
CA VAL A 230 -7.50 4.72 4.69
C VAL A 230 -7.16 3.23 4.73
N LEU A 231 -6.43 2.80 5.76
CA LEU A 231 -6.13 1.38 5.99
C LEU A 231 -7.45 0.64 6.24
N ASN A 232 -7.77 -0.32 5.38
CA ASN A 232 -9.02 -1.08 5.38
C ASN A 232 -8.91 -2.35 6.23
N VAL A 233 -8.67 -2.17 7.53
CA VAL A 233 -8.63 -3.24 8.51
C VAL A 233 -9.49 -2.86 9.71
N ASP A 234 -9.96 -3.85 10.47
CA ASP A 234 -10.61 -3.58 11.75
C ASP A 234 -9.57 -3.04 12.75
N PRO A 235 -9.68 -1.77 13.20
CA PRO A 235 -8.70 -1.19 14.10
C PRO A 235 -8.90 -1.62 15.56
N GLU A 236 -10.01 -2.28 15.88
CA GLU A 236 -10.38 -2.67 17.26
C GLU A 236 -9.89 -4.07 17.62
N SER A 237 -9.90 -5.01 16.68
CA SER A 237 -9.35 -6.35 16.91
C SER A 237 -7.84 -6.41 16.68
N ASN A 238 -7.18 -7.37 17.30
CA ASN A 238 -5.75 -7.64 17.10
C ASN A 238 -5.54 -9.10 16.76
N LEU A 239 -5.84 -9.42 15.51
CA LEU A 239 -5.75 -10.76 14.94
C LEU A 239 -4.59 -10.84 13.95
N ASP A 240 -3.98 -12.02 13.81
CA ASP A 240 -3.12 -12.32 12.66
C ASP A 240 -3.95 -12.63 11.40
N ASP A 241 -3.28 -12.85 10.26
CA ASP A 241 -3.92 -13.19 8.97
C ASP A 241 -4.72 -14.51 9.02
N GLU A 242 -4.49 -15.38 10.01
CA GLU A 242 -5.27 -16.60 10.24
C GLU A 242 -6.48 -16.37 11.16
N GLY A 243 -6.67 -15.15 11.66
CA GLY A 243 -7.74 -14.77 12.58
C GLY A 243 -7.48 -15.14 14.04
N ASN A 244 -6.24 -15.48 14.41
CA ASN A 244 -5.89 -15.80 15.80
C ASN A 244 -5.67 -14.52 16.61
N ASP A 245 -6.25 -14.48 17.82
CA ASP A 245 -6.05 -13.38 18.76
C ASP A 245 -4.60 -13.32 19.28
N LEU A 246 -3.96 -12.17 19.09
CA LEU A 246 -2.57 -11.90 19.47
C LEU A 246 -2.44 -11.33 20.89
N GLY A 247 -3.53 -10.87 21.50
CA GLY A 247 -3.54 -10.15 22.76
C GLY A 247 -2.81 -8.81 22.68
N ILE A 248 -2.00 -8.50 23.69
CA ILE A 248 -1.18 -7.27 23.69
C ILE A 248 0.13 -7.53 22.96
N THR A 249 0.33 -6.81 21.86
CA THR A 249 1.55 -6.85 21.06
C THR A 249 2.30 -5.52 21.14
N PRO A 250 3.61 -5.53 20.83
CA PRO A 250 4.33 -4.30 20.60
C PRO A 250 4.02 -3.69 19.24
N PHE A 251 3.92 -2.36 19.20
CA PHE A 251 3.70 -1.56 18.01
C PHE A 251 4.85 -0.57 17.82
N ARG A 252 5.16 -0.31 16.55
CA ARG A 252 5.96 0.80 16.08
C ARG A 252 5.05 1.75 15.34
N CYS A 253 4.84 2.92 15.92
CA CYS A 253 4.03 3.98 15.32
C CYS A 253 4.95 5.05 14.73
N LEU A 254 4.77 5.35 13.45
CA LEU A 254 5.44 6.45 12.76
C LEU A 254 4.45 7.60 12.60
N LEU A 255 4.83 8.79 13.04
CA LEU A 255 4.00 9.98 12.97
C LEU A 255 4.72 11.09 12.21
N ARG A 256 3.95 11.82 11.39
CA ARG A 256 4.37 13.09 10.78
C ARG A 256 3.77 14.25 11.57
N TYR A 257 4.59 15.27 11.76
CA TYR A 257 4.28 16.47 12.50
C TYR A 257 4.65 17.70 11.66
N GLU A 258 3.72 18.64 11.54
CA GLU A 258 3.93 19.93 10.90
C GLU A 258 3.34 21.04 11.76
N THR A 259 4.01 22.20 11.77
CA THR A 259 3.47 23.42 12.38
C THR A 259 3.46 24.56 11.40
N ASP A 260 2.58 25.54 11.66
CA ASP A 260 2.55 26.81 10.93
C ASP A 260 3.92 27.53 10.93
N GLN A 261 4.75 27.31 11.95
CA GLN A 261 6.08 27.92 12.09
C GLN A 261 7.20 27.12 11.41
N ASN A 262 7.06 25.80 11.39
CA ASN A 262 7.97 24.90 10.71
C ASN A 262 7.17 24.00 9.75
N PRO A 263 6.89 24.48 8.53
CA PRO A 263 6.11 23.73 7.55
C PRO A 263 6.89 22.56 6.95
N THR A 264 8.10 22.28 7.43
CA THR A 264 8.86 21.11 7.00
C THR A 264 8.41 19.93 7.85
N ALA A 265 7.89 18.89 7.20
CA ALA A 265 7.53 17.62 7.83
C ALA A 265 8.64 17.13 8.77
N GLN A 266 8.29 16.95 10.04
CA GLN A 266 9.12 16.25 11.02
C GLN A 266 8.50 14.89 11.29
N TYR A 267 9.35 13.91 11.57
CA TYR A 267 8.91 12.55 11.83
C TYR A 267 9.28 12.15 13.25
N ALA A 268 8.41 11.37 13.87
CA ALA A 268 8.63 10.81 15.19
C ALA A 268 8.26 9.33 15.21
N GLU A 269 9.02 8.58 15.99
CA GLU A 269 8.76 7.17 16.24
C GLU A 269 8.31 7.00 17.69
N VAL A 270 7.19 6.31 17.86
CA VAL A 270 6.68 5.87 19.15
C VAL A 270 6.66 4.35 19.16
N LEU A 271 7.29 3.76 20.18
CA LEU A 271 7.16 2.33 20.47
C LEU A 271 6.21 2.19 21.65
N CYS A 272 5.19 1.37 21.51
CA CYS A 272 4.20 1.10 22.56
C CYS A 272 3.82 -0.38 22.60
N THR A 273 3.13 -0.79 23.66
CA THR A 273 2.37 -2.03 23.71
C THR A 273 0.89 -1.69 23.76
N ALA A 274 0.08 -2.36 22.95
CA ALA A 274 -1.35 -2.10 22.82
C ALA A 274 -2.11 -3.39 22.49
N ALA A 275 -3.42 -3.42 22.75
CA ALA A 275 -4.28 -4.55 22.41
C ALA A 275 -4.96 -4.39 21.05
N SER A 276 -4.78 -3.26 20.36
CA SER A 276 -5.34 -2.98 19.02
C SER A 276 -4.59 -1.83 18.32
N ILE A 277 -4.85 -1.65 17.03
CA ILE A 277 -4.32 -0.51 16.25
C ILE A 277 -4.86 0.80 16.81
N HIS A 278 -6.15 0.86 17.14
CA HIS A 278 -6.78 2.05 17.71
C HIS A 278 -6.13 2.48 19.04
N GLU A 279 -5.81 1.52 19.91
CA GLU A 279 -5.10 1.79 21.15
C GLU A 279 -3.66 2.24 20.90
N ALA A 280 -2.96 1.61 19.95
CA ALA A 280 -1.59 2.00 19.58
C ALA A 280 -1.54 3.44 19.05
N GLU A 281 -2.48 3.81 18.18
CA GLU A 281 -2.67 5.18 17.68
C GLU A 281 -2.89 6.16 18.83
N SER A 282 -3.83 5.84 19.73
CA SER A 282 -4.15 6.69 20.89
C SER A 282 -2.93 6.95 21.78
N LEU A 283 -2.15 5.90 22.07
CA LEU A 283 -0.91 6.01 22.85
C LEU A 283 0.18 6.79 22.11
N ALA A 284 0.26 6.63 20.79
CA ALA A 284 1.24 7.34 19.96
C ALA A 284 0.96 8.83 19.93
N LEU A 285 -0.30 9.22 19.75
CA LEU A 285 -0.72 10.63 19.81
C LEU A 285 -0.43 11.24 21.19
N GLU A 286 -0.78 10.55 22.28
CA GLU A 286 -0.46 11.00 23.65
C GLU A 286 1.05 11.20 23.84
N ALA A 287 1.87 10.28 23.33
CA ALA A 287 3.32 10.35 23.45
C ALA A 287 3.92 11.55 22.69
N ILE A 288 3.38 11.87 21.50
CA ILE A 288 3.83 13.02 20.71
C ILE A 288 3.40 14.33 21.36
N GLU A 289 2.17 14.43 21.87
CA GLU A 289 1.72 15.61 22.63
C GLU A 289 2.64 15.91 23.82
N GLN A 290 3.17 14.88 24.49
CA GLN A 290 4.13 15.04 25.58
C GLN A 290 5.55 15.44 25.11
N LEU A 291 5.95 15.01 23.90
CA LEU A 291 7.24 15.37 23.31
C LEU A 291 7.27 16.80 22.76
N ILE A 292 6.13 17.33 22.35
CA ILE A 292 5.98 18.71 21.91
C ILE A 292 6.01 19.60 23.15
N GLU A 293 7.22 19.99 23.58
CA GLU A 293 7.43 20.97 24.65
C GLU A 293 7.12 22.41 24.15
N GLU A 294 5.90 22.67 23.66
CA GLU A 294 5.51 24.04 23.27
C GLU A 294 5.01 24.85 24.49
N PRO A 295 5.55 26.06 24.74
CA PRO A 295 5.00 26.95 25.75
C PRO A 295 3.57 27.38 25.33
N GLU A 296 2.61 27.37 26.27
CA GLU A 296 1.16 27.66 26.06
C GLU A 296 0.83 28.95 25.26
N THR A 297 1.83 29.81 25.06
CA THR A 297 1.73 31.09 24.36
C THR A 297 1.86 31.01 22.84
N ASP A 298 2.33 29.89 22.27
CA ASP A 298 2.50 29.73 20.82
C ASP A 298 1.56 28.65 20.28
N LYS A 299 0.27 28.99 20.22
CA LYS A 299 -0.77 28.11 19.66
C LYS A 299 -0.72 28.11 18.14
N SER A 300 0.40 27.70 17.54
CA SER A 300 0.40 27.31 16.13
C SER A 300 -0.54 26.12 15.96
N THR A 301 -1.24 26.08 14.83
CA THR A 301 -1.99 24.88 14.46
C THR A 301 -0.94 23.79 14.27
N THR A 302 -1.10 22.69 15.01
CA THR A 302 -0.23 21.52 14.93
C THR A 302 -1.00 20.43 14.24
N ASP A 303 -0.51 20.01 13.08
CA ASP A 303 -1.10 18.89 12.35
C ASP A 303 -0.24 17.65 12.62
N ILE A 304 -0.83 16.67 13.32
CA ILE A 304 -0.21 15.36 13.60
C ILE A 304 -0.93 14.32 12.73
N TYR A 305 -0.16 13.54 11.99
CA TYR A 305 -0.66 12.47 11.14
C TYR A 305 0.01 11.16 11.53
N LEU A 306 -0.78 10.13 11.85
CA LEU A 306 -0.29 8.77 11.99
C LEU A 306 -0.03 8.17 10.60
N LEU A 307 1.22 7.85 10.33
CA LEU A 307 1.66 7.24 9.08
C LEU A 307 1.60 5.72 9.13
N SER A 308 2.02 5.11 10.22
CA SER A 308 1.84 3.66 10.38
C SER A 308 1.73 3.31 11.85
N ALA A 309 1.12 2.14 12.11
CA ALA A 309 1.05 1.51 13.41
C ALA A 309 1.26 0.02 13.20
N ASP A 310 2.53 -0.34 13.01
CA ASP A 310 2.92 -1.68 12.61
C ASP A 310 3.23 -2.53 13.83
N ARG A 311 2.66 -3.73 13.91
CA ARG A 311 3.02 -4.68 14.96
C ARG A 311 4.42 -5.21 14.69
N VAL A 312 5.22 -5.35 15.74
CA VAL A 312 6.60 -5.83 15.65
C VAL A 312 6.84 -6.96 16.63
N GLU A 313 7.70 -7.92 16.27
CA GLU A 313 7.97 -9.04 17.16
C GLU A 313 8.68 -8.55 18.42
N PRO A 314 8.37 -9.10 19.61
CA PRO A 314 8.98 -8.66 20.89
C PRO A 314 10.51 -8.73 20.94
N LYS A 315 11.13 -9.52 20.06
CA LYS A 315 12.60 -9.65 19.93
C LYS A 315 13.24 -8.47 19.18
N ASP A 316 12.46 -7.75 18.36
CA ASP A 316 12.95 -6.70 17.47
C ASP A 316 12.80 -5.30 18.06
N ILE A 317 12.12 -5.16 19.20
CA ILE A 317 12.11 -3.93 20.00
C ILE A 317 13.23 -3.93 21.05
N SER A 318 13.96 -2.81 21.10
CA SER A 318 14.83 -2.44 22.21
C SER A 318 14.27 -1.21 22.92
N VAL A 319 14.11 -1.31 24.24
CA VAL A 319 13.76 -0.17 25.10
C VAL A 319 15.01 0.62 25.53
N GLU A 320 16.21 0.12 25.18
CA GLU A 320 17.49 0.80 25.44
C GLU A 320 17.95 1.58 24.21
N PRO A 321 18.58 2.76 24.39
CA PRO A 321 19.09 3.57 23.28
C PRO A 321 20.11 2.82 22.42
N GLU A 322 20.16 3.16 21.12
CA GLU A 322 20.89 2.51 20.01
C GLU A 322 22.39 2.21 20.23
N HIS A 323 22.99 2.63 21.34
CA HIS A 323 24.39 2.39 21.68
C HIS A 323 24.62 1.18 22.61
N SER A 324 23.57 0.46 22.99
CA SER A 324 23.65 -0.79 23.75
C SER A 324 24.02 -1.96 22.83
N LYS A 325 25.24 -2.50 22.96
CA LYS A 325 25.76 -3.61 22.14
C LYS A 325 25.07 -4.97 22.36
N SER A 326 23.99 -5.01 23.14
CA SER A 326 23.13 -6.17 23.29
C SER A 326 21.70 -5.71 23.55
N SER A 327 20.90 -5.52 22.50
CA SER A 327 19.46 -5.36 22.67
C SER A 327 18.93 -6.61 23.37
N LYS A 328 18.36 -6.44 24.56
CA LYS A 328 17.64 -7.52 25.24
C LYS A 328 16.20 -7.50 24.72
N PRO A 329 15.60 -8.67 24.45
CA PRO A 329 14.21 -8.75 24.02
C PRO A 329 13.29 -8.10 25.04
N LEU A 330 12.16 -7.58 24.58
CA LEU A 330 11.18 -6.90 25.41
C LEU A 330 10.73 -7.82 26.56
N PRO A 331 10.86 -7.40 27.83
CA PRO A 331 10.43 -8.23 28.96
C PRO A 331 8.93 -8.55 28.89
N LYS A 332 8.55 -9.82 29.09
CA LYS A 332 7.16 -10.30 29.01
C LYS A 332 6.13 -9.49 29.83
N LYS A 333 6.55 -8.82 30.90
CA LYS A 333 5.69 -7.93 31.70
C LYS A 333 5.08 -6.78 30.89
N TYR A 334 5.75 -6.32 29.82
CA TYR A 334 5.22 -5.27 28.95
C TYR A 334 4.12 -5.79 28.02
N LEU A 335 4.04 -7.10 27.79
CA LEU A 335 2.97 -7.75 27.02
C LEU A 335 1.73 -8.09 27.87
N GLN A 336 1.65 -7.57 29.10
CA GLN A 336 0.53 -7.79 30.02
C GLN A 336 -0.34 -6.55 30.19
N GLN A 337 0.12 -5.40 29.70
CA GLN A 337 -0.58 -4.13 29.80
C GLN A 337 -0.16 -3.20 28.67
N GLN A 338 -1.04 -2.29 28.30
CA GLN A 338 -0.72 -1.23 27.37
C GLN A 338 0.25 -0.23 28.00
N SER A 339 1.23 0.25 27.23
CA SER A 339 2.19 1.25 27.71
C SER A 339 3.00 1.88 26.58
N ILE A 340 3.34 3.16 26.73
CA ILE A 340 4.37 3.81 25.91
C ILE A 340 5.73 3.30 26.39
N LEU A 341 6.53 2.75 25.47
CA LEU A 341 7.88 2.23 25.75
C LEU A 341 8.94 3.31 25.50
N SER A 342 8.81 4.03 24.38
CA SER A 342 9.70 5.14 24.02
C SER A 342 9.03 6.03 22.99
N ALA A 343 9.40 7.30 22.96
CA ALA A 343 9.02 8.24 21.91
C ALA A 343 10.22 9.11 21.57
N ARG A 344 10.50 9.32 20.28
CA ARG A 344 11.67 10.09 19.82
C ARG A 344 11.44 10.76 18.48
N TRP A 345 12.03 11.94 18.31
CA TRP A 345 12.16 12.60 17.01
C TRP A 345 13.15 11.83 16.13
N LEU A 346 12.78 11.59 14.87
CA LEU A 346 13.67 11.05 13.87
C LEU A 346 14.50 12.20 13.29
N THR A 347 15.77 12.26 13.69
CA THR A 347 16.70 13.29 13.17
C THR A 347 17.23 12.86 11.80
N GLY A 348 16.68 13.46 10.75
CA GLY A 348 17.15 13.27 9.37
C GLY A 348 16.59 12.03 8.70
N THR A 349 15.27 11.94 8.57
CA THR A 349 14.65 10.91 7.73
C THR A 349 15.12 11.02 6.28
N LYS A 350 15.54 9.87 5.77
CA LYS A 350 15.21 9.34 4.45
C LYS A 350 14.51 8.04 4.65
#